data_AF-A0A139R9L7-F1
#
_entry.id   AF-A0A139R9L7-F1
#
_cell.length_a   1.000
_cell.length_b   1.000
_cell.length_c   1.000
_cell.angle_alpha   90.00
_cell.angle_beta   90.00
_cell.angle_gamma   90.00
#
_symmetry.space_group_name_H-M   'P 1'
#
loop_
_entity.id
_entity.type
_entity.pdbx_description
1 polymer ?
#
loop_
_entity_poly.entity_id
_entity_poly.type
_entity_poly.pdbx_seq_one_letter_code
_entity_poly.pdbx_strand_id
1 'polypeptide(L)'
;MVATISDEALAQAQTLAADPVLVIAGHGWHEGVLGIVASKVVEATGKPAIVLNDEDGQMKGSGRSVPAFDLFAGLDGHRDLLTAFGGHASAAGMTIPTANLQAVRDVLRTEADAQGLAEAGLPEIRIAAEVTAKEFNAQNYEQLQVLAPFGEGNPEPLFAVALNGVQNVKTMSEGKHLRFTASTQVGSLPVIAFGRGSLAEDLAGRFESIKIVGTMSENRFRGDVTYQMMLTDIEAAGSSLLDWRTTRLTRQTLAEPASYIFFNKKHYEQLGPTIQAPGEAIYWEDAFNRTSVGTMAFVDMPEELSQLADLLKFVPAGRLAPIFYTKSPKYLQKMPSKADFAKVYKFARSFSDVSLRTQYDAIVSHLQIDRNMLTLILQVFSDAKFVTIIDGVLNAVPAPQQVVLEEMPSYQRFVAQRELEQQLIYSSTSELETLLTNLSKQES
;
A
#
# COMPACT_ATOMS: atom_id res chain seq x y z
N MET A 1 -10.26 26.29 -15.41
CA MET A 1 -11.73 26.40 -15.22
C MET A 1 -12.35 25.03 -14.98
N VAL A 2 -12.49 24.15 -15.98
CA VAL A 2 -13.11 22.81 -15.77
C VAL A 2 -12.40 22.00 -14.69
N ALA A 3 -11.06 21.95 -14.71
CA ALA A 3 -10.27 21.23 -13.69
C ALA A 3 -10.56 21.75 -12.27
N THR A 4 -10.45 23.06 -12.04
CA THR A 4 -10.74 23.72 -10.77
C THR A 4 -12.15 23.43 -10.24
N ILE A 5 -13.17 23.56 -11.10
CA ILE A 5 -14.56 23.26 -10.72
C ILE A 5 -14.73 21.76 -10.42
N SER A 6 -14.04 20.89 -11.15
CA SER A 6 -14.05 19.44 -10.89
C SER A 6 -13.45 19.12 -9.53
N ASP A 7 -12.34 19.74 -9.17
CA ASP A 7 -11.65 19.50 -7.89
C ASP A 7 -12.51 19.97 -6.70
N GLU A 8 -13.13 21.15 -6.81
CA GLU A 8 -14.08 21.66 -5.81
C GLU A 8 -15.31 20.75 -5.68
N ALA A 9 -15.89 20.32 -6.80
CA ALA A 9 -17.04 19.41 -6.80
C ALA A 9 -16.69 18.04 -6.19
N LEU A 10 -15.52 17.49 -6.49
CA LEU A 10 -15.05 16.23 -5.90
C LEU A 10 -14.79 16.35 -4.39
N ALA A 11 -14.28 17.49 -3.92
CA ALA A 11 -14.15 17.75 -2.48
C ALA A 11 -15.51 17.79 -1.79
N GLN A 12 -16.52 18.44 -2.38
CA GLN A 12 -17.89 18.40 -1.85
C GLN A 12 -18.48 16.99 -1.89
N ALA A 13 -18.25 16.23 -2.96
CA ALA A 13 -18.72 14.85 -3.08
C ALA A 13 -18.23 13.96 -1.93
N GLN A 14 -17.00 14.16 -1.45
CA GLN A 14 -16.46 13.44 -0.28
C GLN A 14 -17.25 13.76 0.99
N THR A 15 -17.67 15.01 1.19
CA THR A 15 -18.49 15.40 2.35
C THR A 15 -19.93 14.85 2.28
N LEU A 16 -20.42 14.59 1.07
CA LEU A 16 -21.75 14.04 0.78
C LEU A 16 -21.71 12.52 0.55
N ALA A 17 -20.63 11.83 0.95
CA ALA A 17 -20.43 10.42 0.64
C ALA A 17 -21.52 9.49 1.18
N ALA A 18 -22.30 9.92 2.18
CA ALA A 18 -23.44 9.17 2.70
C ALA A 18 -24.68 9.21 1.78
N ASP A 19 -24.80 10.23 0.92
CA ASP A 19 -25.94 10.35 0.02
C ASP A 19 -25.81 9.40 -1.18
N PRO A 20 -26.91 8.75 -1.62
CA PRO A 20 -26.90 7.87 -2.77
C PRO A 20 -26.83 8.63 -4.10
N VAL A 21 -27.34 9.87 -4.13
CA VAL A 21 -27.29 10.78 -5.27
C VAL A 21 -26.65 12.09 -4.81
N LEU A 22 -25.58 12.51 -5.50
CA LEU A 22 -24.76 13.65 -5.09
C LEU A 22 -25.28 14.94 -5.71
N VAL A 23 -25.83 15.85 -4.89
CA VAL A 23 -26.27 17.19 -5.34
C VAL A 23 -25.28 18.23 -4.86
N ILE A 24 -24.45 18.71 -5.78
CA ILE A 24 -23.32 19.60 -5.54
C ILE A 24 -23.70 21.00 -6.05
N ALA A 25 -23.42 22.02 -5.25
CA ALA A 25 -23.69 23.41 -5.61
C ALA A 25 -22.43 24.26 -5.43
N GLY A 26 -22.16 25.13 -6.39
CA GLY A 26 -21.09 26.11 -6.33
C GLY A 26 -21.56 27.48 -6.83
N HIS A 27 -20.76 28.51 -6.60
CA HIS A 27 -21.08 29.87 -6.99
C HIS A 27 -20.11 30.37 -8.07
N GLY A 28 -20.63 31.05 -9.09
CA GLY A 28 -19.82 31.57 -10.21
C GLY A 28 -19.25 30.47 -11.12
N TRP A 29 -19.83 29.27 -11.11
CA TRP A 29 -19.46 28.18 -12.00
C TRP A 29 -20.11 28.33 -13.37
N HIS A 30 -19.31 28.23 -14.42
CA HIS A 30 -19.80 28.41 -15.79
C HIS A 30 -20.74 27.27 -16.20
N GLU A 31 -22.00 27.59 -16.52
CA GLU A 31 -23.06 26.59 -16.78
C GLU A 31 -22.69 25.58 -17.87
N GLY A 32 -22.03 26.05 -18.94
CA GLY A 32 -21.61 25.21 -20.07
C GLY A 32 -20.63 24.08 -19.72
N VAL A 33 -20.04 24.07 -18.51
CA VAL A 33 -19.12 23.00 -18.08
C VAL A 33 -19.70 22.06 -17.01
N LEU A 34 -20.86 22.38 -16.44
CA LEU A 34 -21.45 21.63 -15.33
C LEU A 34 -21.76 20.17 -15.69
N GLY A 35 -22.18 19.92 -16.94
CA GLY A 35 -22.41 18.54 -17.41
C GLY A 35 -21.14 17.69 -17.46
N ILE A 36 -20.00 18.29 -17.82
CA ILE A 36 -18.69 17.61 -17.82
C ILE A 36 -18.24 17.33 -16.39
N VAL A 37 -18.46 18.29 -15.49
CA VAL A 37 -18.13 18.11 -14.07
C VAL A 37 -19.01 17.02 -13.44
N ALA A 38 -20.31 17.00 -13.74
CA ALA A 38 -21.21 15.95 -13.28
C ALA A 38 -20.74 14.55 -13.73
N SER A 39 -20.35 14.39 -15.00
CA SER A 39 -19.79 13.13 -15.51
C SER A 39 -18.55 12.69 -14.72
N LYS A 40 -17.62 13.61 -14.44
CA LYS A 40 -16.43 13.29 -13.64
C LYS A 40 -16.74 12.89 -12.21
N VAL A 41 -17.74 13.53 -11.58
CA VAL A 41 -18.18 13.15 -10.24
C VAL A 41 -18.77 11.74 -10.27
N VAL A 42 -19.60 11.41 -11.27
CA VAL A 42 -20.14 10.05 -11.46
C VAL A 42 -19.00 9.04 -11.65
N GLU A 43 -18.03 9.33 -12.54
CA GLU A 43 -16.87 8.45 -12.79
C GLU A 43 -16.02 8.21 -11.54
N ALA A 44 -15.81 9.24 -10.72
CA ALA A 44 -14.97 9.15 -9.53
C ALA A 44 -15.67 8.49 -8.34
N THR A 45 -17.00 8.61 -8.23
CA THR A 45 -17.76 8.18 -7.05
C THR A 45 -18.63 6.96 -7.30
N GLY A 46 -18.91 6.62 -8.55
CA GLY A 46 -19.87 5.59 -8.94
C GLY A 46 -21.34 5.95 -8.64
N LYS A 47 -21.63 7.21 -8.25
CA LYS A 47 -22.96 7.66 -7.84
C LYS A 47 -23.54 8.66 -8.84
N PRO A 48 -24.87 8.67 -9.09
CA PRO A 48 -25.52 9.75 -9.82
C PRO A 48 -25.17 11.11 -9.20
N ALA A 49 -24.95 12.11 -10.04
CA ALA A 49 -24.52 13.43 -9.58
C ALA A 49 -25.25 14.55 -10.34
N ILE A 50 -25.66 15.58 -9.60
CA ILE A 50 -26.19 16.85 -10.10
C ILE A 50 -25.24 17.95 -9.67
N VAL A 51 -24.79 18.76 -10.62
CA VAL A 51 -23.90 19.90 -10.36
C VAL A 51 -24.61 21.18 -10.74
N LEU A 52 -24.78 22.08 -9.77
CA LEU A 52 -25.54 23.32 -9.85
C LEU A 52 -24.62 24.54 -9.68
N ASN A 53 -24.87 25.59 -10.45
CA ASN A 53 -24.36 26.93 -10.20
C ASN A 53 -25.46 27.78 -9.55
N ASP A 54 -25.16 28.39 -8.41
CA ASP A 54 -26.04 29.33 -7.70
C ASP A 54 -25.81 30.76 -8.22
N GLU A 55 -26.86 31.37 -8.77
CA GLU A 55 -26.86 32.74 -9.27
C GLU A 55 -28.24 33.39 -9.04
N ASP A 56 -28.27 34.53 -8.35
CA ASP A 56 -29.47 35.35 -8.12
C ASP A 56 -30.69 34.60 -7.53
N GLY A 57 -30.44 33.67 -6.60
CA GLY A 57 -31.50 32.91 -5.91
C GLY A 57 -32.10 31.78 -6.76
N GLN A 58 -31.48 31.48 -7.90
CA GLN A 58 -31.76 30.30 -8.72
C GLN A 58 -30.48 29.49 -8.91
N MET A 59 -30.63 28.18 -8.91
CA MET A 59 -29.56 27.23 -9.13
C MET A 59 -29.79 26.50 -10.44
N LYS A 60 -28.93 26.75 -11.43
CA LYS A 60 -29.00 26.09 -12.74
C LYS A 60 -27.89 25.07 -12.89
N GLY A 61 -28.21 23.92 -13.45
CA GLY A 61 -27.20 22.88 -13.60
C GLY A 61 -27.58 21.68 -14.44
N SER A 62 -26.69 20.69 -14.39
CA SER A 62 -26.83 19.45 -15.14
C SER A 62 -26.51 18.27 -14.24
N GLY A 63 -27.28 17.20 -14.40
CA GLY A 63 -27.06 15.92 -13.77
C GLY A 63 -26.68 14.83 -14.75
N ARG A 64 -25.99 13.82 -14.21
CA ARG A 64 -25.58 12.59 -14.87
C ARG A 64 -25.89 11.43 -13.94
N SER A 65 -26.28 10.30 -14.53
CA SER A 65 -26.70 9.13 -13.79
C SER A 65 -25.92 7.88 -14.18
N VAL A 66 -26.08 6.84 -13.36
CA VAL A 66 -25.63 5.47 -13.64
C VAL A 66 -26.80 4.64 -14.15
N PRO A 67 -26.57 3.50 -14.84
CA PRO A 67 -27.65 2.67 -15.38
C PRO A 67 -28.70 2.22 -14.36
N ALA A 68 -28.32 2.11 -13.09
CA ALA A 68 -29.18 1.71 -12.00
C ALA A 68 -30.11 2.82 -11.45
N PHE A 69 -30.01 4.04 -11.96
CA PHE A 69 -30.85 5.16 -11.53
C PHE A 69 -31.33 5.98 -12.72
N ASP A 70 -32.64 6.01 -12.95
CA ASP A 70 -33.28 6.92 -13.89
C ASP A 70 -33.45 8.29 -13.21
N LEU A 71 -32.50 9.19 -13.51
CA LEU A 71 -32.47 10.54 -12.95
C LEU A 71 -33.65 11.38 -13.43
N PHE A 72 -34.17 11.12 -14.63
CA PHE A 72 -35.32 11.84 -15.13
C PHE A 72 -36.58 11.43 -14.36
N ALA A 73 -36.85 10.13 -14.27
CA ALA A 73 -37.99 9.59 -13.55
C ALA A 73 -37.98 10.01 -12.06
N GLY A 74 -36.81 10.02 -11.42
CA GLY A 74 -36.66 10.45 -10.03
C GLY A 74 -36.95 11.93 -9.77
N LEU A 75 -37.01 12.77 -10.80
CA LEU A 75 -37.34 14.20 -10.66
C LEU A 75 -38.66 14.59 -11.33
N ASP A 76 -39.16 13.78 -12.27
CA ASP A 76 -40.36 14.10 -13.06
C ASP A 76 -41.62 14.19 -12.19
N GLY A 77 -41.70 13.41 -11.12
CA GLY A 77 -42.79 13.47 -10.13
C GLY A 77 -42.75 14.70 -9.21
N HIS A 78 -41.63 15.42 -9.16
CA HIS A 78 -41.35 16.50 -8.19
C HIS A 78 -41.07 17.83 -8.89
N ARG A 79 -41.77 18.08 -10.02
CA ARG A 79 -41.62 19.29 -10.84
C ARG A 79 -41.95 20.58 -10.09
N ASP A 80 -42.71 20.51 -9.01
CA ASP A 80 -43.00 21.64 -8.11
C ASP A 80 -41.75 22.20 -7.43
N LEU A 81 -40.69 21.38 -7.30
CA LEU A 81 -39.40 21.81 -6.76
C LEU A 81 -38.51 22.53 -7.80
N LEU A 82 -38.89 22.48 -9.08
CA LEU A 82 -38.06 22.84 -10.23
C LEU A 82 -38.67 24.04 -10.99
N THR A 83 -37.85 25.03 -11.32
CA THR A 83 -38.23 26.13 -12.21
C THR A 83 -38.17 25.70 -13.68
N ALA A 84 -37.19 24.85 -14.03
CA ALA A 84 -37.05 24.25 -15.35
C ALA A 84 -36.47 22.84 -15.23
N PHE A 85 -36.93 21.90 -16.06
CA PHE A 85 -36.47 20.52 -16.02
C PHE A 85 -36.70 19.80 -17.35
N GLY A 86 -35.70 19.06 -17.80
CA GLY A 86 -35.78 18.18 -18.98
C GLY A 86 -34.56 17.27 -19.10
N GLY A 87 -34.65 16.24 -19.95
CA GLY A 87 -33.56 15.30 -20.18
C GLY A 87 -34.05 13.87 -20.41
N HIS A 88 -33.20 12.91 -20.03
CA HIS A 88 -33.39 11.47 -20.17
C HIS A 88 -32.85 10.76 -18.92
N ALA A 89 -33.01 9.43 -18.86
CA ALA A 89 -32.61 8.62 -17.72
C ALA A 89 -31.16 8.85 -17.26
N SER A 90 -30.22 9.00 -18.19
CA SER A 90 -28.79 9.17 -17.90
C SER A 90 -28.34 10.61 -17.71
N ALA A 91 -29.16 11.60 -18.07
CA ALA A 91 -28.77 13.01 -18.04
C ALA A 91 -29.98 13.94 -17.95
N ALA A 92 -29.93 14.89 -17.01
CA ALA A 92 -30.97 15.91 -16.86
C ALA A 92 -30.36 17.32 -16.82
N GLY A 93 -31.08 18.29 -17.36
CA GLY A 93 -30.83 19.72 -17.17
C GLY A 93 -31.94 20.30 -16.30
N MET A 94 -31.57 21.14 -15.33
CA MET A 94 -32.54 21.71 -14.40
C MET A 94 -32.18 23.10 -13.89
N THR A 95 -33.21 23.83 -13.48
CA THR A 95 -33.11 25.04 -12.68
C THR A 95 -34.00 24.87 -11.46
N ILE A 96 -33.48 25.16 -10.27
CA ILE A 96 -34.22 25.06 -9.00
C ILE A 96 -34.08 26.38 -8.23
N PRO A 97 -35.08 26.79 -7.43
CA PRO A 97 -34.88 27.86 -6.45
C PRO A 97 -33.82 27.46 -5.43
N THR A 98 -32.94 28.38 -5.02
CA THR A 98 -31.89 28.11 -4.01
C THR A 98 -32.47 27.57 -2.70
N ALA A 99 -33.67 28.01 -2.33
CA ALA A 99 -34.40 27.52 -1.16
C ALA A 99 -34.80 26.02 -1.23
N ASN A 100 -34.89 25.46 -2.44
CA ASN A 100 -35.33 24.08 -2.66
C ASN A 100 -34.17 23.07 -2.67
N LEU A 101 -32.91 23.51 -2.54
CA LEU A 101 -31.75 22.62 -2.63
C LEU A 101 -31.85 21.41 -1.69
N GLN A 102 -32.26 21.63 -0.44
CA GLN A 102 -32.38 20.54 0.53
C GLN A 102 -33.56 19.60 0.18
N ALA A 103 -34.69 20.15 -0.25
CA ALA A 103 -35.85 19.35 -0.66
C ALA A 103 -35.51 18.44 -1.85
N VAL A 104 -34.76 18.94 -2.83
CA VAL A 104 -34.29 18.15 -3.98
C VAL A 104 -33.38 17.01 -3.54
N ARG A 105 -32.46 17.24 -2.59
CA ARG A 105 -31.61 16.18 -2.02
C ARG A 105 -32.44 15.09 -1.36
N ASP A 106 -33.43 15.47 -0.56
CA ASP A 106 -34.25 14.51 0.19
C ASP A 106 -35.16 13.67 -0.73
N VAL A 107 -35.72 14.29 -1.77
CA VAL A 107 -36.44 13.59 -2.83
C VAL A 107 -35.55 12.58 -3.54
N LEU A 108 -34.36 12.99 -3.98
CA LEU A 108 -33.44 12.08 -4.69
C LEU A 108 -32.97 10.92 -3.83
N ARG A 109 -32.84 11.11 -2.51
CA ARG A 109 -32.57 10.02 -1.57
C ARG A 109 -33.72 9.00 -1.55
N THR A 110 -34.96 9.49 -1.46
CA THR A 110 -36.16 8.65 -1.47
C THR A 110 -36.30 7.87 -2.78
N GLU A 111 -36.04 8.55 -3.91
CA GLU A 111 -36.12 7.95 -5.24
C GLU A 111 -34.99 6.94 -5.48
N ALA A 112 -33.80 7.19 -4.94
CA ALA A 112 -32.70 6.23 -5.00
C ALA A 112 -33.04 4.93 -4.28
N ASP A 113 -33.69 5.02 -3.12
CA ASP A 113 -34.17 3.84 -2.37
C ASP A 113 -35.27 3.12 -3.16
N ALA A 114 -36.23 3.86 -3.72
CA ALA A 114 -37.32 3.30 -4.52
C ALA A 114 -36.85 2.59 -5.80
N GLN A 115 -35.77 3.08 -6.41
CA GLN A 115 -35.15 2.48 -7.59
C GLN A 115 -34.12 1.41 -7.25
N GLY A 116 -33.89 1.11 -5.97
CA GLY A 116 -32.95 0.08 -5.53
C GLY A 116 -31.48 0.41 -5.83
N LEU A 117 -31.11 1.70 -5.87
CA LEU A 117 -29.75 2.12 -6.22
C LEU A 117 -28.70 1.55 -5.27
N ALA A 118 -29.02 1.37 -4.00
CA ALA A 118 -28.11 0.77 -3.02
C ALA A 118 -27.87 -0.73 -3.27
N GLU A 119 -28.79 -1.42 -3.93
CA GLU A 119 -28.70 -2.84 -4.28
C GLU A 119 -28.10 -3.06 -5.66
N ALA A 120 -27.85 -1.98 -6.41
CA ALA A 120 -27.24 -2.04 -7.71
C ALA A 120 -25.83 -2.63 -7.63
N GLY A 121 -25.58 -3.67 -8.42
CA GLY A 121 -24.23 -4.21 -8.59
C GLY A 121 -23.28 -3.19 -9.23
N LEU A 122 -21.98 -3.49 -9.17
CA LEU A 122 -20.99 -2.72 -9.91
C LEU A 122 -21.30 -2.74 -11.42
N PRO A 123 -20.91 -1.69 -12.17
CA PRO A 123 -21.07 -1.68 -13.62
C PRO A 123 -20.47 -2.93 -14.27
N GLU A 124 -21.23 -3.59 -15.13
CA GLU A 124 -20.74 -4.77 -15.85
C GLU A 124 -19.71 -4.37 -16.91
N ILE A 125 -18.55 -5.03 -16.90
CA ILE A 125 -17.54 -4.92 -17.96
C ILE A 125 -17.71 -6.10 -18.91
N ARG A 126 -18.07 -5.82 -20.17
CA ARG A 126 -18.21 -6.86 -21.20
C ARG A 126 -16.86 -7.16 -21.84
N ILE A 127 -16.26 -8.28 -21.45
CA ILE A 127 -15.01 -8.79 -22.02
C ILE A 127 -15.34 -9.51 -23.34
N ALA A 128 -14.73 -9.06 -24.44
CA ALA A 128 -14.91 -9.64 -25.76
C ALA A 128 -14.20 -10.99 -25.90
N ALA A 129 -12.98 -11.10 -25.36
CA ALA A 129 -12.21 -12.35 -25.33
C ALA A 129 -11.13 -12.32 -24.26
N GLU A 130 -10.72 -13.50 -23.79
CA GLU A 130 -9.47 -13.69 -23.05
C GLU A 130 -8.35 -13.97 -24.06
N VAL A 131 -7.24 -13.24 -23.93
CA VAL A 131 -6.13 -13.29 -24.89
C VAL A 131 -4.77 -13.30 -24.17
N THR A 132 -3.73 -13.61 -24.92
CA THR A 132 -2.34 -13.61 -24.48
C THR A 132 -1.59 -12.38 -24.99
N ALA A 133 -0.42 -12.08 -24.41
CA ALA A 133 0.40 -10.95 -24.86
C ALA A 133 0.83 -11.06 -26.34
N LYS A 134 0.94 -12.27 -26.90
CA LYS A 134 1.31 -12.47 -28.31
C LYS A 134 0.23 -11.99 -29.29
N GLU A 135 -1.01 -11.90 -28.86
CA GLU A 135 -2.12 -11.46 -29.70
C GLU A 135 -2.17 -9.94 -29.85
N PHE A 136 -1.41 -9.19 -29.04
CA PHE A 136 -1.16 -7.77 -29.23
C PHE A 136 -0.10 -7.55 -30.32
N ASN A 137 -0.54 -7.62 -31.57
CA ASN A 137 0.32 -7.50 -32.75
C ASN A 137 -0.40 -6.76 -33.90
N ALA A 138 0.37 -6.41 -34.94
CA ALA A 138 -0.11 -5.63 -36.09
C ALA A 138 -1.30 -6.26 -36.81
N GLN A 139 -1.23 -7.56 -37.08
CA GLN A 139 -2.25 -8.27 -37.82
C GLN A 139 -3.60 -8.22 -37.08
N ASN A 140 -3.61 -8.53 -35.79
CA ASN A 140 -4.83 -8.50 -34.99
C ASN A 140 -5.35 -7.06 -34.81
N TYR A 141 -4.46 -6.09 -34.62
CA TYR A 141 -4.85 -4.69 -34.54
C TYR A 141 -5.55 -4.21 -35.82
N GLU A 142 -4.96 -4.48 -36.99
CA GLU A 142 -5.55 -4.11 -38.29
C GLU A 142 -6.93 -4.76 -38.51
N GLN A 143 -7.09 -6.02 -38.11
CA GLN A 143 -8.39 -6.70 -38.16
C GLN A 143 -9.43 -6.04 -37.24
N LEU A 144 -9.04 -5.60 -36.05
CA LEU A 144 -9.93 -4.88 -35.14
C LEU A 144 -10.36 -3.52 -35.72
N GLN A 145 -9.47 -2.83 -36.42
CA GLN A 145 -9.80 -1.52 -37.02
C GLN A 145 -10.87 -1.61 -38.12
N VAL A 146 -11.15 -2.79 -38.68
CA VAL A 146 -12.28 -2.99 -39.61
C VAL A 146 -13.64 -2.77 -38.92
N LEU A 147 -13.70 -2.94 -37.59
CA LEU A 147 -14.91 -2.70 -36.79
C LEU A 147 -15.11 -1.22 -36.41
N ALA A 148 -14.13 -0.37 -36.69
CA ALA A 148 -14.23 1.06 -36.44
C ALA A 148 -15.25 1.73 -37.40
N PRO A 149 -15.85 2.88 -37.03
CA PRO A 149 -15.55 3.70 -35.86
C PRO A 149 -16.14 3.16 -34.56
N PHE A 150 -15.36 3.21 -33.48
CA PHE A 150 -15.82 2.90 -32.13
C PHE A 150 -16.48 4.12 -31.49
N GLY A 151 -17.47 3.87 -30.63
CA GLY A 151 -18.22 4.90 -29.93
C GLY A 151 -19.47 4.36 -29.23
N GLU A 152 -20.41 5.25 -28.94
CA GLU A 152 -21.70 4.88 -28.36
C GLU A 152 -22.46 3.94 -29.33
N GLY A 153 -22.86 2.76 -28.84
CA GLY A 153 -23.49 1.71 -29.65
C GLY A 153 -22.51 0.77 -30.38
N ASN A 154 -21.22 1.11 -30.46
CA ASN A 154 -20.16 0.25 -30.98
C ASN A 154 -18.88 0.39 -30.12
N PRO A 155 -18.89 -0.08 -28.87
CA PRO A 155 -17.75 0.08 -27.97
C PRO A 155 -16.53 -0.68 -28.52
N GLU A 156 -15.34 -0.14 -28.24
CA GLU A 156 -14.11 -0.84 -28.57
C GLU A 156 -14.03 -2.18 -27.81
N PRO A 157 -13.62 -3.28 -28.46
CA PRO A 157 -13.53 -4.58 -27.79
C PRO A 157 -12.56 -4.58 -26.61
N LEU A 158 -13.03 -5.03 -25.46
CA LEU A 158 -12.22 -5.20 -24.25
C LEU A 158 -11.65 -6.62 -24.19
N PHE A 159 -10.35 -6.72 -23.96
CA PHE A 159 -9.63 -7.98 -23.85
C PHE A 159 -9.13 -8.20 -22.44
N ALA A 160 -9.31 -9.42 -21.93
CA ALA A 160 -8.77 -9.82 -20.65
C ALA A 160 -7.45 -10.57 -20.82
N VAL A 161 -6.46 -10.26 -19.98
CA VAL A 161 -5.15 -10.91 -19.97
C VAL A 161 -4.78 -11.29 -18.53
N ALA A 162 -4.49 -12.56 -18.31
CA ALA A 162 -3.96 -13.05 -17.04
C ALA A 162 -2.44 -12.81 -16.95
N LEU A 163 -1.99 -12.30 -15.81
CA LEU A 163 -0.57 -11.99 -15.56
C LEU A 163 0.01 -12.93 -14.51
N ASN A 164 1.29 -13.23 -14.68
CA ASN A 164 2.12 -13.86 -13.66
C ASN A 164 2.85 -12.83 -12.79
N GLY A 165 2.79 -11.55 -13.16
CA GLY A 165 3.43 -10.46 -12.44
C GLY A 165 3.46 -9.17 -13.25
N VAL A 166 3.98 -8.11 -12.62
CA VAL A 166 4.11 -6.78 -13.19
C VAL A 166 5.57 -6.33 -13.06
N GLN A 167 6.09 -5.70 -14.10
CA GLN A 167 7.46 -5.18 -14.16
C GLN A 167 7.46 -3.72 -14.60
N ASN A 168 8.56 -3.01 -14.31
CA ASN A 168 8.76 -1.63 -14.77
C ASN A 168 7.60 -0.67 -14.44
N VAL A 169 7.00 -0.81 -13.26
CA VAL A 169 5.94 0.07 -12.76
C VAL A 169 6.48 1.49 -12.63
N LYS A 170 5.90 2.42 -13.39
CA LYS A 170 6.30 3.83 -13.42
C LYS A 170 5.09 4.72 -13.56
N THR A 171 5.15 5.89 -12.93
CA THR A 171 4.19 6.95 -13.19
C THR A 171 4.66 7.88 -14.30
N MET A 172 3.72 8.48 -15.02
CA MET A 172 3.93 9.49 -16.07
C MET A 172 3.09 10.73 -15.78
N SER A 173 3.47 11.88 -16.39
CA SER A 173 2.78 13.16 -16.23
C SER A 173 2.58 13.54 -14.76
N GLU A 174 3.69 13.70 -14.02
CA GLU A 174 3.69 14.10 -12.60
C GLU A 174 2.85 13.19 -11.69
N GLY A 175 2.91 11.87 -11.90
CA GLY A 175 2.18 10.92 -11.05
C GLY A 175 0.74 10.64 -11.53
N LYS A 176 0.24 11.30 -12.58
CA LYS A 176 -1.16 11.16 -13.00
C LYS A 176 -1.47 9.85 -13.71
N HIS A 177 -0.54 9.32 -14.50
CA HIS A 177 -0.76 8.14 -15.32
C HIS A 177 0.19 7.03 -14.92
N LEU A 178 -0.20 5.79 -15.17
CA LEU A 178 0.58 4.60 -14.85
C LEU A 178 1.03 3.92 -16.14
N ARG A 179 2.27 3.44 -16.15
CA ARG A 179 2.83 2.57 -17.18
C ARG A 179 3.54 1.41 -16.52
N PHE A 180 3.33 0.22 -17.05
CA PHE A 180 4.07 -0.97 -16.62
C PHE A 180 4.20 -1.98 -17.76
N THR A 181 4.94 -3.05 -17.51
CA THR A 181 5.06 -4.21 -18.39
C THR A 181 4.40 -5.40 -17.69
N ALA A 182 3.30 -5.88 -18.25
CA ALA A 182 2.61 -7.08 -17.81
C ALA A 182 3.44 -8.32 -18.20
N SER A 183 3.84 -9.12 -17.20
CA SER A 183 4.47 -10.42 -17.43
C SER A 183 3.37 -11.48 -17.53
N THR A 184 3.29 -12.18 -18.66
CA THR A 184 2.29 -13.23 -18.88
C THR A 184 2.96 -14.60 -18.95
N GLN A 185 2.18 -15.68 -19.04
CA GLN A 185 2.75 -17.00 -19.34
C GLN A 185 3.54 -17.02 -20.65
N VAL A 186 3.15 -16.18 -21.62
CA VAL A 186 3.70 -16.16 -22.96
C VAL A 186 4.06 -14.73 -23.38
N GLY A 187 5.28 -14.32 -23.05
CA GLY A 187 5.81 -13.00 -23.40
C GLY A 187 5.38 -11.89 -22.43
N SER A 188 5.60 -10.65 -22.84
CA SER A 188 5.31 -9.45 -22.05
C SER A 188 4.46 -8.47 -22.82
N LEU A 189 3.57 -7.76 -22.13
CA LEU A 189 2.65 -6.80 -22.72
C LEU A 189 2.88 -5.40 -22.11
N PRO A 190 3.25 -4.37 -22.89
CA PRO A 190 3.25 -3.00 -22.39
C PRO A 190 1.82 -2.56 -22.05
N VAL A 191 1.64 -1.91 -20.91
CA VAL A 191 0.33 -1.42 -20.43
C VAL A 191 0.43 0.05 -20.06
N ILE A 192 -0.56 0.84 -20.48
CA ILE A 192 -0.75 2.24 -20.08
C ILE A 192 -2.12 2.39 -19.45
N ALA A 193 -2.18 3.05 -18.29
CA ALA A 193 -3.42 3.34 -17.59
C ALA A 193 -3.52 4.85 -17.30
N PHE A 194 -4.39 5.54 -18.02
CA PHE A 194 -4.59 6.97 -17.83
C PHE A 194 -5.37 7.25 -16.55
N GLY A 195 -4.82 8.11 -15.69
CA GLY A 195 -5.51 8.57 -14.48
C GLY A 195 -5.39 7.60 -13.31
N ARG A 196 -4.65 6.50 -13.49
CA ARG A 196 -4.47 5.42 -12.51
C ARG A 196 -3.06 5.43 -11.90
N GLY A 197 -2.40 6.58 -11.85
CA GLY A 197 -1.03 6.68 -11.30
C GLY A 197 -0.91 6.27 -9.83
N SER A 198 -1.98 6.44 -9.04
CA SER A 198 -2.04 6.00 -7.64
C SER A 198 -1.89 4.49 -7.47
N LEU A 199 -2.21 3.68 -8.49
CA LEU A 199 -2.05 2.22 -8.44
C LEU A 199 -0.58 1.78 -8.53
N ALA A 200 0.37 2.69 -8.78
CA ALA A 200 1.78 2.33 -8.92
C ALA A 200 2.34 1.69 -7.64
N GLU A 201 1.96 2.21 -6.47
CA GLU A 201 2.39 1.64 -5.18
C GLU A 201 1.69 0.31 -4.89
N ASP A 202 0.40 0.19 -5.22
CA ASP A 202 -0.34 -1.06 -5.04
C ASP A 202 0.22 -2.17 -5.93
N LEU A 203 0.61 -1.86 -7.17
CA LEU A 203 1.20 -2.81 -8.11
C LEU A 203 2.66 -3.18 -7.83
N ALA A 204 3.27 -2.55 -6.83
CA ALA A 204 4.63 -2.87 -6.40
C ALA A 204 4.69 -4.06 -5.42
N GLY A 205 3.56 -4.71 -5.12
CA GLY A 205 3.55 -5.92 -4.30
C GLY A 205 3.11 -7.19 -5.01
N ARG A 206 2.82 -8.20 -4.19
CA ARG A 206 2.61 -9.57 -4.65
C ARG A 206 1.14 -9.90 -4.79
N PHE A 207 0.83 -10.45 -5.96
CA PHE A 207 -0.49 -10.96 -6.27
C PHE A 207 -0.41 -12.46 -6.59
N GLU A 208 -1.31 -13.23 -6.01
CA GLU A 208 -1.57 -14.64 -6.34
C GLU A 208 -2.12 -14.77 -7.76
N SER A 209 -2.96 -13.84 -8.16
CA SER A 209 -3.46 -13.71 -9.52
C SER A 209 -3.68 -12.25 -9.85
N ILE A 210 -3.29 -11.86 -11.07
CA ILE A 210 -3.63 -10.55 -11.62
C ILE A 210 -4.32 -10.78 -12.96
N LYS A 211 -5.47 -10.13 -13.15
CA LYS A 211 -6.18 -10.07 -14.41
C LYS A 211 -6.35 -8.60 -14.79
N ILE A 212 -5.94 -8.26 -15.99
CA ILE A 212 -6.14 -6.91 -16.54
C ILE A 212 -7.14 -6.98 -17.68
N VAL A 213 -7.94 -5.93 -17.80
CA VAL A 213 -8.88 -5.73 -18.91
C VAL A 213 -8.58 -4.40 -19.58
N GLY A 214 -8.54 -4.39 -20.91
CA GLY A 214 -8.27 -3.17 -21.66
C GLY A 214 -8.39 -3.33 -23.17
N THR A 215 -8.22 -2.23 -23.89
CA THR A 215 -8.27 -2.20 -25.36
C THR A 215 -6.87 -2.31 -25.98
N MET A 216 -6.79 -2.74 -27.23
CA MET A 216 -5.53 -2.83 -27.97
C MET A 216 -5.21 -1.49 -28.64
N SER A 217 -4.03 -0.93 -28.36
CA SER A 217 -3.58 0.32 -28.95
C SER A 217 -2.27 0.13 -29.70
N GLU A 218 -2.16 0.79 -30.85
CA GLU A 218 -0.91 1.00 -31.55
C GLU A 218 -0.19 2.23 -30.99
N ASN A 219 1.10 2.10 -30.71
CA ASN A 219 1.98 3.18 -30.28
C ASN A 219 3.12 3.34 -31.29
N ARG A 220 3.21 4.53 -31.91
CA ARG A 220 4.25 4.90 -32.88
C ARG A 220 5.23 5.87 -32.24
N PHE A 221 6.48 5.46 -32.10
CA PHE A 221 7.53 6.30 -31.51
C PHE A 221 8.83 6.16 -32.27
N ARG A 222 9.39 7.29 -32.75
CA ARG A 222 10.67 7.34 -33.49
C ARG A 222 10.78 6.36 -34.68
N GLY A 223 9.65 6.04 -35.31
CA GLY A 223 9.59 5.10 -36.44
C GLY A 223 9.30 3.66 -36.04
N ASP A 224 9.43 3.30 -34.75
CA ASP A 224 9.05 1.99 -34.24
C ASP A 224 7.55 1.95 -33.91
N VAL A 225 6.91 0.85 -34.30
CA VAL A 225 5.50 0.57 -34.00
C VAL A 225 5.44 -0.56 -32.97
N THR A 226 4.73 -0.31 -31.88
CA THR A 226 4.53 -1.26 -30.78
C THR A 226 3.05 -1.38 -30.47
N TYR A 227 2.63 -2.56 -30.01
CA TYR A 227 1.24 -2.80 -29.59
C TYR A 227 1.20 -2.96 -28.08
N GLN A 228 0.22 -2.33 -27.47
CA GLN A 228 0.10 -2.20 -26.02
C GLN A 228 -1.36 -2.29 -25.59
N MET A 229 -1.59 -2.54 -24.31
CA MET A 229 -2.93 -2.44 -23.72
C MET A 229 -3.15 -1.06 -23.12
N MET A 230 -4.33 -0.48 -23.41
CA MET A 230 -4.89 0.63 -22.66
C MET A 230 -5.76 0.07 -21.55
N LEU A 231 -5.27 0.13 -20.31
CA LEU A 231 -5.93 -0.48 -19.15
C LEU A 231 -7.27 0.21 -18.87
N THR A 232 -8.32 -0.58 -18.79
CA THR A 232 -9.65 -0.16 -18.32
C THR A 232 -9.82 -0.52 -16.85
N ASP A 233 -9.50 -1.77 -16.49
CA ASP A 233 -9.64 -2.27 -15.12
C ASP A 233 -8.60 -3.34 -14.78
N ILE A 234 -8.36 -3.54 -13.49
CA ILE A 234 -7.42 -4.51 -12.95
C ILE A 234 -8.01 -5.20 -11.72
N GLU A 235 -8.02 -6.52 -11.75
CA GLU A 235 -8.34 -7.36 -10.62
C GLU A 235 -7.06 -8.04 -10.16
N ALA A 236 -6.77 -7.94 -8.86
CA ALA A 236 -5.61 -8.58 -8.29
C ALA A 236 -5.94 -9.15 -6.91
N ALA A 237 -5.58 -10.41 -6.68
CA ALA A 237 -5.73 -11.09 -5.40
C ALA A 237 -4.34 -11.24 -4.76
N GLY A 238 -4.14 -10.83 -3.51
CA GLY A 238 -2.86 -10.87 -2.80
C GLY A 238 -2.65 -9.65 -1.90
N SER A 239 -1.40 -9.37 -1.52
CA SER A 239 -1.04 -8.26 -0.62
C SER A 239 0.00 -7.34 -1.27
N SER A 240 -0.27 -6.03 -1.29
CA SER A 240 0.73 -5.07 -1.77
C SER A 240 1.84 -4.84 -0.72
N LEU A 241 3.07 -4.53 -1.14
CA LEU A 241 4.21 -4.30 -0.25
C LEU A 241 4.57 -2.80 -0.23
N LEU A 242 4.44 -2.17 0.94
CA LEU A 242 4.81 -0.79 1.19
C LEU A 242 6.13 -0.76 1.97
N ASP A 243 7.27 -0.63 1.28
CA ASP A 243 8.59 -0.65 1.93
C ASP A 243 8.81 0.62 2.79
N TRP A 244 8.48 0.53 4.08
CA TRP A 244 8.59 1.61 5.07
C TRP A 244 9.86 1.51 5.94
N ARG A 245 10.85 0.73 5.50
CA ARG A 245 12.08 0.50 6.29
C ARG A 245 12.81 1.81 6.54
N THR A 246 13.14 2.04 7.81
CA THR A 246 13.79 3.28 8.25
C THR A 246 14.79 3.02 9.38
N THR A 247 15.83 3.84 9.43
CA THR A 247 16.80 3.84 10.55
C THR A 247 16.31 4.68 11.73
N ARG A 248 15.18 5.40 11.59
CA ARG A 248 14.62 6.27 12.61
C ARG A 248 13.12 6.06 12.72
N LEU A 249 12.70 5.62 13.89
CA LEU A 249 11.29 5.54 14.24
C LEU A 249 10.82 6.88 14.82
N THR A 250 9.89 7.53 14.13
CA THR A 250 9.31 8.82 14.54
C THR A 250 7.80 8.70 14.70
N ARG A 251 7.15 9.66 15.37
CA ARG A 251 5.68 9.71 15.40
C ARG A 251 5.06 9.80 14.01
N GLN A 252 5.74 10.48 13.08
CA GLN A 252 5.29 10.57 11.69
C GLN A 252 5.36 9.21 10.96
N THR A 253 6.35 8.37 11.29
CA THR A 253 6.43 6.99 10.79
C THR A 253 5.23 6.13 11.24
N LEU A 254 4.60 6.51 12.35
CA LEU A 254 3.47 5.80 12.96
C LEU A 254 2.14 6.57 12.80
N ALA A 255 2.05 7.46 11.79
CA ALA A 255 0.87 8.31 11.57
C ALA A 255 -0.09 7.77 10.48
N GLU A 256 0.36 6.80 9.69
CA GLU A 256 -0.43 6.21 8.61
C GLU A 256 -1.54 5.29 9.17
N PRO A 257 -2.69 5.16 8.48
CA PRO A 257 -3.74 4.21 8.86
C PRO A 257 -3.26 2.77 8.67
N ALA A 258 -2.70 2.17 9.72
CA ALA A 258 -2.19 0.80 9.73
C ALA A 258 -2.36 0.13 11.10
N SER A 259 -2.37 -1.21 11.10
CA SER A 259 -2.19 -2.02 12.29
C SER A 259 -0.70 -2.28 12.48
N TYR A 260 -0.11 -1.60 13.45
CA TYR A 260 1.31 -1.62 13.77
C TYR A 260 1.63 -2.81 14.68
N ILE A 261 2.27 -3.82 14.11
CA ILE A 261 2.66 -5.07 14.75
C ILE A 261 4.01 -4.89 15.43
N PHE A 262 4.04 -5.13 16.74
CA PHE A 262 5.25 -5.14 17.56
C PHE A 262 5.58 -6.57 17.98
N PHE A 263 6.78 -7.03 17.62
CA PHE A 263 7.34 -8.27 18.13
C PHE A 263 8.06 -8.03 19.46
N ASN A 264 8.63 -6.84 19.67
CA ASN A 264 9.27 -6.48 20.92
C ASN A 264 8.29 -5.85 21.93
N LYS A 265 8.07 -6.53 23.05
CA LYS A 265 7.17 -6.06 24.12
C LYS A 265 7.54 -4.67 24.67
N LYS A 266 8.83 -4.35 24.81
CA LYS A 266 9.25 -3.03 25.34
C LYS A 266 8.94 -1.92 24.35
N HIS A 267 9.10 -2.17 23.05
CA HIS A 267 8.71 -1.18 22.04
C HIS A 267 7.19 -0.99 22.02
N TYR A 268 6.41 -2.07 22.09
CA TYR A 268 4.95 -2.01 22.20
C TYR A 268 4.51 -1.14 23.39
N GLU A 269 5.04 -1.39 24.58
CA GLU A 269 4.69 -0.62 25.79
C GLU A 269 5.12 0.85 25.71
N GLN A 270 6.24 1.15 25.03
CA GLN A 270 6.77 2.51 24.91
C GLN A 270 6.10 3.35 23.81
N LEU A 271 5.75 2.72 22.68
CA LEU A 271 5.32 3.41 21.46
C LEU A 271 3.84 3.17 21.15
N GLY A 272 3.29 2.02 21.53
CA GLY A 272 1.88 1.68 21.30
C GLY A 272 0.91 2.77 21.78
N PRO A 273 1.07 3.34 23.00
CA PRO A 273 0.22 4.42 23.48
C PRO A 273 0.28 5.73 22.66
N THR A 274 1.26 5.87 21.77
CA THR A 274 1.42 7.06 20.92
C THR A 274 0.70 6.93 19.57
N ILE A 275 0.27 5.72 19.21
CA ILE A 275 -0.46 5.44 17.98
C ILE A 275 -1.94 5.75 18.21
N GLN A 276 -2.51 6.61 17.37
CA GLN A 276 -3.90 7.07 17.47
C GLN A 276 -4.69 6.59 16.26
N ALA A 277 -6.02 6.51 16.43
CA ALA A 277 -6.94 6.23 15.33
C ALA A 277 -6.69 7.22 14.16
N PRO A 278 -6.70 6.75 12.90
CA PRO A 278 -7.14 5.42 12.45
C PRO A 278 -6.11 4.28 12.58
N GLY A 279 -4.91 4.54 13.10
CA GLY A 279 -3.92 3.49 13.38
C GLY A 279 -4.19 2.76 14.69
N GLU A 280 -3.67 1.53 14.81
CA GLU A 280 -3.71 0.76 16.05
C GLU A 280 -2.37 0.09 16.34
N ALA A 281 -2.04 -0.09 17.61
CA ALA A 281 -0.86 -0.84 18.05
C ALA A 281 -1.27 -2.24 18.49
N ILE A 282 -0.62 -3.26 17.94
CA ILE A 282 -0.90 -4.67 18.24
C ILE A 282 0.40 -5.35 18.64
N TYR A 283 0.40 -6.03 19.78
CA TYR A 283 1.47 -6.97 20.08
C TYR A 283 1.27 -8.23 19.24
N TRP A 284 2.33 -8.76 18.60
CA TRP A 284 2.19 -9.74 17.51
C TRP A 284 1.32 -10.96 17.84
N GLU A 285 1.32 -11.45 19.09
CA GLU A 285 0.47 -12.56 19.53
C GLU A 285 -1.04 -12.19 19.49
N ASP A 286 -1.38 -10.93 19.74
CA ASP A 286 -2.77 -10.45 19.69
C ASP A 286 -3.27 -10.30 18.24
N ALA A 287 -2.38 -10.29 17.25
CA ALA A 287 -2.74 -10.20 15.83
C ALA A 287 -3.52 -11.43 15.36
N PHE A 288 -3.28 -12.61 15.96
CA PHE A 288 -4.02 -13.84 15.64
C PHE A 288 -5.51 -13.78 16.01
N ASN A 289 -5.93 -12.78 16.81
CA ASN A 289 -7.34 -12.54 17.12
C ASN A 289 -8.06 -11.70 16.04
N ARG A 290 -7.37 -11.28 14.97
CA ARG A 290 -7.94 -10.50 13.87
C ARG A 290 -8.35 -11.41 12.72
N THR A 291 -9.54 -11.17 12.15
CA THR A 291 -10.03 -11.89 10.96
C THR A 291 -9.26 -11.47 9.71
N SER A 292 -8.98 -10.17 9.58
CA SER A 292 -8.11 -9.60 8.56
C SER A 292 -7.60 -8.23 9.02
N VAL A 293 -6.54 -7.77 8.37
CA VAL A 293 -5.93 -6.46 8.60
C VAL A 293 -5.86 -5.71 7.26
N GLY A 294 -6.12 -4.40 7.26
CA GLY A 294 -5.96 -3.56 6.08
C GLY A 294 -4.48 -3.45 5.68
N THR A 295 -3.73 -2.56 6.35
CA THR A 295 -2.28 -2.43 6.23
C THR A 295 -1.61 -2.97 7.49
N MET A 296 -0.80 -4.00 7.36
CA MET A 296 -0.07 -4.63 8.46
C MET A 296 1.38 -4.14 8.48
N ALA A 297 1.73 -3.30 9.45
CA ALA A 297 3.05 -2.67 9.55
C ALA A 297 3.95 -3.37 10.57
N PHE A 298 5.08 -3.92 10.14
CA PHE A 298 6.02 -4.63 11.03
C PHE A 298 6.99 -3.65 11.67
N VAL A 299 6.71 -3.18 12.90
CA VAL A 299 7.42 -2.06 13.50
C VAL A 299 8.88 -2.39 13.83
N ASP A 300 9.11 -3.54 14.44
CA ASP A 300 10.42 -3.95 14.92
C ASP A 300 10.77 -5.39 14.52
N MET A 301 11.99 -5.79 14.86
CA MET A 301 12.51 -7.11 14.49
C MET A 301 11.82 -8.21 15.30
N PRO A 302 11.37 -9.31 14.66
CA PRO A 302 11.02 -10.51 15.39
C PRO A 302 12.26 -11.10 16.09
N GLU A 303 12.03 -11.94 17.09
CA GLU A 303 13.12 -12.69 17.72
C GLU A 303 13.66 -13.75 16.76
N GLU A 304 12.75 -14.40 16.04
CA GLU A 304 13.03 -15.44 15.05
C GLU A 304 12.14 -15.26 13.83
N LEU A 305 12.61 -15.72 12.67
CA LEU A 305 11.89 -15.60 11.41
C LEU A 305 10.56 -16.37 11.41
N SER A 306 10.44 -17.40 12.25
CA SER A 306 9.21 -18.19 12.47
C SER A 306 8.04 -17.34 12.95
N GLN A 307 8.25 -16.36 13.83
CA GLN A 307 7.18 -15.47 14.32
C GLN A 307 6.54 -14.69 13.18
N LEU A 308 7.36 -14.21 12.24
CA LEU A 308 6.90 -13.52 11.05
C LEU A 308 6.20 -14.48 10.09
N ALA A 309 6.71 -15.71 9.95
CA ALA A 309 6.08 -16.73 9.12
C ALA A 309 4.67 -17.10 9.61
N ASP A 310 4.51 -17.37 10.90
CA ASP A 310 3.22 -17.72 11.50
C ASP A 310 2.21 -16.59 11.30
N LEU A 311 2.62 -15.35 11.56
CA LEU A 311 1.74 -14.19 11.43
C LEU A 311 1.29 -13.97 9.97
N LEU A 312 2.21 -14.07 9.01
CA LEU A 312 1.88 -13.97 7.57
C LEU A 312 0.98 -15.12 7.08
N LYS A 313 1.05 -16.29 7.71
CA LYS A 313 0.26 -17.47 7.32
C LYS A 313 -1.16 -17.42 7.86
N PHE A 314 -1.34 -16.95 9.10
CA PHE A 314 -2.62 -17.05 9.81
C PHE A 314 -3.40 -15.73 9.89
N VAL A 315 -2.76 -14.58 9.59
CA VAL A 315 -3.42 -13.27 9.66
C VAL A 315 -3.45 -12.64 8.26
N PRO A 316 -4.57 -12.73 7.53
CA PRO A 316 -4.70 -12.11 6.20
C PRO A 316 -4.51 -10.59 6.27
N ALA A 317 -3.71 -10.04 5.35
CA ALA A 317 -3.47 -8.61 5.23
C ALA A 317 -3.68 -8.11 3.80
N GLY A 318 -4.33 -6.96 3.62
CA GLY A 318 -4.47 -6.31 2.31
C GLY A 318 -3.15 -5.71 1.83
N ARG A 319 -2.35 -5.14 2.74
CA ARG A 319 -1.02 -4.58 2.47
C ARG A 319 -0.05 -4.96 3.59
N LEU A 320 1.20 -5.21 3.23
CA LEU A 320 2.31 -5.41 4.18
C LEU A 320 3.19 -4.16 4.15
N ALA A 321 3.56 -3.65 5.33
CA ALA A 321 4.37 -2.45 5.45
C ALA A 321 5.59 -2.69 6.36
N PRO A 322 6.69 -3.25 5.83
CA PRO A 322 7.90 -3.51 6.62
C PRO A 322 8.53 -2.21 7.14
N ILE A 323 8.72 -2.09 8.45
CA ILE A 323 9.52 -1.03 9.07
C ILE A 323 10.81 -1.62 9.64
N PHE A 324 10.70 -2.74 10.38
CA PHE A 324 11.78 -3.53 10.95
C PHE A 324 12.85 -2.69 11.68
N TYR A 325 12.40 -1.75 12.52
CA TYR A 325 13.29 -0.86 13.25
C TYR A 325 14.13 -1.61 14.29
N THR A 326 15.42 -1.29 14.33
CA THR A 326 16.34 -1.67 15.41
C THR A 326 17.23 -0.48 15.78
N LYS A 327 17.38 -0.24 17.09
CA LYS A 327 18.20 0.87 17.61
C LYS A 327 19.70 0.61 17.47
N SER A 328 20.11 -0.66 17.45
CA SER A 328 21.53 -1.05 17.48
C SER A 328 21.75 -2.24 16.54
N PRO A 329 21.77 -1.99 15.22
CA PRO A 329 21.84 -3.05 14.22
C PRO A 329 23.08 -3.89 14.45
N LYS A 330 22.89 -5.20 14.60
CA LYS A 330 23.95 -6.19 14.71
C LYS A 330 24.67 -6.39 13.39
N TYR A 331 23.99 -6.35 12.24
CA TYR A 331 24.56 -6.58 10.91
C TYR A 331 25.71 -5.63 10.56
N LEU A 332 25.61 -4.37 10.97
CA LEU A 332 26.65 -3.35 10.76
C LEU A 332 27.83 -3.46 11.73
N GLN A 333 27.71 -4.28 12.80
CA GLN A 333 28.82 -4.47 13.75
C GLN A 333 29.92 -5.32 13.11
N LYS A 334 31.15 -5.18 13.60
CA LYS A 334 32.24 -6.03 13.13
C LYS A 334 32.17 -7.41 13.80
N MET A 335 32.43 -8.47 13.05
CA MET A 335 32.63 -9.80 13.63
C MET A 335 33.92 -9.83 14.47
N PRO A 336 33.86 -10.29 15.75
CA PRO A 336 35.07 -10.43 16.55
C PRO A 336 36.02 -11.45 15.94
N SER A 337 37.29 -11.07 15.77
CA SER A 337 38.35 -11.99 15.34
C SER A 337 38.94 -12.74 16.54
N LYS A 338 39.66 -13.84 16.27
CA LYS A 338 40.45 -14.54 17.31
C LYS A 338 41.43 -13.60 18.04
N ALA A 339 41.95 -12.59 17.34
CA ALA A 339 42.83 -11.59 17.94
C ALA A 339 42.09 -10.68 18.93
N ASP A 340 40.83 -10.33 18.66
CA ASP A 340 40.01 -9.50 19.53
C ASP A 340 39.68 -10.25 20.84
N PHE A 341 39.29 -11.53 20.73
CA PHE A 341 39.12 -12.40 21.90
C PHE A 341 40.42 -12.51 22.71
N ALA A 342 41.56 -12.71 22.05
CA ALA A 342 42.84 -12.82 22.72
C ALA A 342 43.22 -11.53 23.49
N LYS A 343 42.90 -10.35 22.96
CA LYS A 343 43.12 -9.07 23.65
C LYS A 343 42.31 -8.99 24.95
N VAL A 344 41.00 -9.25 24.89
CA VAL A 344 40.11 -9.18 26.05
C VAL A 344 40.50 -10.25 27.09
N TYR A 345 40.87 -11.46 26.63
CA TYR A 345 41.29 -12.53 27.52
C TYR A 345 42.58 -12.19 28.28
N LYS A 346 43.60 -11.65 27.58
CA LYS A 346 44.83 -11.19 28.20
C LYS A 346 44.55 -10.10 29.24
N PHE A 347 43.69 -9.14 28.90
CA PHE A 347 43.28 -8.10 29.84
C PHE A 347 42.63 -8.69 31.10
N ALA A 348 41.63 -9.57 30.95
CA ALA A 348 40.96 -10.19 32.09
C ALA A 348 41.91 -11.02 32.98
N ARG A 349 43.00 -11.57 32.41
CA ARG A 349 44.04 -12.29 33.17
C ARG A 349 45.04 -11.37 33.87
N SER A 350 45.27 -10.17 33.32
CA SER A 350 46.21 -9.20 33.86
C SER A 350 45.63 -8.33 34.97
N PHE A 351 44.31 -8.15 34.98
CA PHE A 351 43.61 -7.29 35.95
C PHE A 351 42.54 -8.09 36.69
N SER A 352 42.48 -7.91 38.01
CA SER A 352 41.46 -8.49 38.89
C SER A 352 40.54 -7.39 39.42
N ASP A 353 39.33 -7.78 39.81
CA ASP A 353 38.31 -6.93 40.41
C ASP A 353 37.98 -5.67 39.59
N VAL A 354 37.89 -5.84 38.26
CA VAL A 354 37.64 -4.72 37.34
C VAL A 354 36.15 -4.36 37.34
N SER A 355 35.82 -3.15 37.76
CA SER A 355 34.42 -2.65 37.77
C SER A 355 33.98 -2.23 36.37
N LEU A 356 33.17 -3.07 35.72
CA LEU A 356 32.59 -2.77 34.41
C LEU A 356 31.63 -1.58 34.44
N ARG A 357 31.08 -1.20 35.60
CA ARG A 357 30.18 -0.04 35.71
C ARG A 357 30.91 1.29 35.54
N THR A 358 32.15 1.37 36.01
CA THR A 358 32.92 2.63 36.07
C THR A 358 34.10 2.63 35.09
N GLN A 359 34.61 1.46 34.71
CA GLN A 359 35.84 1.36 33.92
C GLN A 359 35.58 0.92 32.46
N TYR A 360 34.33 0.70 32.04
CA TYR A 360 34.00 0.18 30.71
C TYR A 360 34.70 0.94 29.57
N ASP A 361 34.57 2.28 29.57
CA ASP A 361 35.16 3.11 28.51
C ASP A 361 36.68 3.09 28.52
N ALA A 362 37.29 3.02 29.71
CA ALA A 362 38.73 2.89 29.82
C ALA A 362 39.21 1.57 29.21
N ILE A 363 38.46 0.47 29.39
CA ILE A 363 38.77 -0.84 28.79
C ILE A 363 38.66 -0.76 27.26
N VAL A 364 37.56 -0.19 26.75
CA VAL A 364 37.34 0.03 25.31
C VAL A 364 38.51 0.80 24.69
N SER A 365 38.90 1.93 25.30
CA SER A 365 40.04 2.74 24.83
C SER A 365 41.37 2.00 24.94
N HIS A 366 41.62 1.27 26.02
CA HIS A 366 42.85 0.51 26.23
C HIS A 366 43.03 -0.62 25.21
N LEU A 367 41.95 -1.36 24.92
CA LEU A 367 41.98 -2.50 24.00
C LEU A 367 41.85 -2.10 22.52
N GLN A 368 41.48 -0.84 22.26
CA GLN A 368 41.20 -0.31 20.93
C GLN A 368 40.15 -1.15 20.19
N ILE A 369 39.07 -1.50 20.89
CA ILE A 369 37.91 -2.20 20.34
C ILE A 369 36.66 -1.35 20.59
N ASP A 370 35.62 -1.48 19.77
CA ASP A 370 34.38 -0.74 20.00
C ASP A 370 33.55 -1.32 21.16
N ARG A 371 32.63 -0.51 21.67
CA ARG A 371 31.78 -0.85 22.82
C ARG A 371 30.96 -2.13 22.59
N ASN A 372 30.41 -2.33 21.39
CA ASN A 372 29.56 -3.49 21.09
C ASN A 372 30.39 -4.77 21.00
N MET A 373 31.58 -4.69 20.40
CA MET A 373 32.53 -5.79 20.35
C MET A 373 32.99 -6.23 21.74
N LEU A 374 33.33 -5.28 22.64
CA LEU A 374 33.65 -5.64 24.02
C LEU A 374 32.47 -6.30 24.73
N THR A 375 31.24 -5.79 24.55
CA THR A 375 30.03 -6.34 25.18
C THR A 375 29.83 -7.80 24.75
N LEU A 376 29.91 -8.06 23.44
CA LEU A 376 29.73 -9.40 22.89
C LEU A 376 30.82 -10.36 23.39
N ILE A 377 32.08 -9.94 23.39
CA ILE A 377 33.18 -10.80 23.86
C ILE A 377 33.02 -11.13 25.35
N LEU A 378 32.63 -10.16 26.19
CA LEU A 378 32.38 -10.41 27.61
C LEU A 378 31.21 -11.34 27.85
N GLN A 379 30.13 -11.24 27.05
CA GLN A 379 29.01 -12.18 27.09
C GLN A 379 29.47 -13.60 26.71
N VAL A 380 30.21 -13.75 25.62
CA VAL A 380 30.76 -15.03 25.18
C VAL A 380 31.69 -15.63 26.24
N PHE A 381 32.53 -14.81 26.87
CA PHE A 381 33.40 -15.29 27.95
C PHE A 381 32.65 -15.66 29.21
N SER A 382 31.53 -14.99 29.51
CA SER A 382 30.65 -15.38 30.60
C SER A 382 29.99 -16.73 30.31
N ASP A 383 29.45 -16.92 29.10
CA ASP A 383 28.85 -18.19 28.66
C ASP A 383 29.87 -19.34 28.70
N ALA A 384 31.08 -19.08 28.21
CA ALA A 384 32.20 -20.03 28.19
C ALA A 384 32.85 -20.26 29.57
N LYS A 385 32.46 -19.49 30.61
CA LYS A 385 33.10 -19.49 31.94
C LYS A 385 34.61 -19.17 31.89
N PHE A 386 35.02 -18.28 30.99
CA PHE A 386 36.37 -17.71 30.94
C PHE A 386 36.51 -16.56 31.93
N VAL A 387 35.41 -15.88 32.22
CA VAL A 387 35.33 -14.80 33.21
C VAL A 387 34.10 -14.99 34.09
N THR A 388 34.14 -14.40 35.27
CA THR A 388 33.00 -14.22 36.17
C THR A 388 32.69 -12.72 36.25
N ILE A 389 31.40 -12.39 36.19
CA ILE A 389 30.91 -11.02 36.33
C ILE A 389 29.88 -11.03 37.46
N ILE A 390 30.32 -10.68 38.68
CA ILE A 390 29.47 -10.67 39.87
C ILE A 390 29.31 -9.21 40.29
N ASP A 391 28.07 -8.73 40.41
CA ASP A 391 27.73 -7.33 40.72
C ASP A 391 28.39 -6.28 39.80
N GLY A 392 28.73 -6.67 38.57
CA GLY A 392 29.41 -5.82 37.60
C GLY A 392 30.93 -5.77 37.75
N VAL A 393 31.51 -6.65 38.57
CA VAL A 393 32.96 -6.82 38.74
C VAL A 393 33.43 -8.02 37.93
N LEU A 394 34.38 -7.79 37.03
CA LEU A 394 34.98 -8.77 36.12
C LEU A 394 36.22 -9.41 36.74
N ASN A 395 36.26 -10.75 36.75
CA ASN A 395 37.40 -11.55 37.17
C ASN A 395 37.62 -12.74 36.22
N ALA A 396 38.87 -13.01 35.83
CA ALA A 396 39.17 -14.19 35.00
C ALA A 396 39.15 -15.51 35.81
N VAL A 397 38.68 -16.56 35.15
CA VAL A 397 38.74 -17.92 35.70
C VAL A 397 40.17 -18.49 35.54
N PRO A 398 40.78 -19.11 36.57
CA PRO A 398 42.19 -19.53 36.54
C PRO A 398 42.57 -20.53 35.45
N ALA A 399 41.69 -21.49 35.15
CA ALA A 399 41.92 -22.57 34.20
C ALA A 399 40.61 -22.89 33.47
N PRO A 400 40.17 -22.05 32.52
CA PRO A 400 38.95 -22.31 31.77
C PRO A 400 39.12 -23.53 30.86
N GLN A 401 38.03 -24.27 30.65
CA GLN A 401 38.01 -25.36 29.68
C GLN A 401 38.03 -24.80 28.25
N GLN A 402 38.59 -25.57 27.32
CA GLN A 402 38.50 -25.24 25.90
C GLN A 402 37.04 -25.36 25.45
N VAL A 403 36.57 -24.38 24.68
CA VAL A 403 35.21 -24.32 24.12
C VAL A 403 35.26 -24.08 22.62
N VAL A 404 34.16 -24.40 21.94
CA VAL A 404 33.91 -24.02 20.54
C VAL A 404 33.11 -22.72 20.54
N LEU A 405 33.61 -21.68 19.86
CA LEU A 405 33.01 -20.34 19.89
C LEU A 405 31.58 -20.36 19.32
N GLU A 406 31.40 -21.12 18.25
CA GLU A 406 30.15 -21.26 17.49
C GLU A 406 29.04 -21.96 18.29
N GLU A 407 29.39 -22.63 19.40
CA GLU A 407 28.44 -23.25 20.32
C GLU A 407 28.03 -22.31 21.47
N MET A 408 28.65 -21.14 21.60
CA MET A 408 28.36 -20.21 22.68
C MET A 408 27.03 -19.48 22.44
N PRO A 409 26.07 -19.54 23.39
CA PRO A 409 24.73 -18.97 23.20
C PRO A 409 24.71 -17.50 22.77
N SER A 410 25.52 -16.64 23.39
CA SER A 410 25.60 -15.23 23.03
C SER A 410 26.19 -15.01 21.63
N TYR A 411 27.11 -15.87 21.18
CA TYR A 411 27.67 -15.81 19.84
C TYR A 411 26.63 -16.25 18.79
N GLN A 412 25.94 -17.38 19.04
CA GLN A 412 24.86 -17.86 18.17
C GLN A 412 23.74 -16.84 18.04
N ARG A 413 23.27 -16.24 19.14
CA ARG A 413 22.26 -15.18 19.11
C ARG A 413 22.71 -13.96 18.32
N PHE A 414 23.98 -13.57 18.45
CA PHE A 414 24.54 -12.47 17.66
C PHE A 414 24.54 -12.79 16.17
N VAL A 415 24.99 -13.99 15.78
CA VAL A 415 24.99 -14.43 14.37
C VAL A 415 23.56 -14.50 13.83
N ALA A 416 22.63 -15.13 14.55
CA ALA A 416 21.23 -15.23 14.15
C ALA A 416 20.57 -13.85 13.97
N GLN A 417 20.79 -12.91 14.89
CA GLN A 417 20.29 -11.54 14.75
C GLN A 417 20.88 -10.82 13.53
N ARG A 418 22.18 -11.03 13.24
CA ARG A 418 22.80 -10.46 12.03
C ARG A 418 22.17 -11.00 10.75
N GLU A 419 21.94 -12.31 10.68
CA GLU A 419 21.30 -12.95 9.53
C GLU A 419 19.86 -12.46 9.34
N LEU A 420 19.12 -12.31 10.45
CA LEU A 420 17.76 -11.79 10.44
C LEU A 420 17.72 -10.33 9.95
N GLU A 421 18.59 -9.47 10.47
CA GLU A 421 18.71 -8.07 10.02
C GLU A 421 19.15 -7.98 8.55
N GLN A 422 20.06 -8.84 8.11
CA GLN A 422 20.48 -8.90 6.71
C GLN A 422 19.27 -9.16 5.79
N GLN A 423 18.45 -10.13 6.18
CA GLN A 423 17.28 -10.56 5.42
C GLN A 423 16.14 -9.55 5.45
N LEU A 424 15.87 -8.91 6.59
CA LEU A 424 14.71 -8.02 6.76
C LEU A 424 15.02 -6.55 6.49
N ILE A 425 16.18 -6.05 6.90
CA ILE A 425 16.53 -4.62 6.85
C ILE A 425 17.41 -4.30 5.65
N TYR A 426 18.44 -5.12 5.39
CA TYR A 426 19.52 -4.77 4.44
C TYR A 426 19.40 -5.46 3.08
N SER A 427 18.37 -6.28 2.89
CA SER A 427 18.01 -6.86 1.60
C SER A 427 17.42 -5.80 0.67
N SER A 428 17.56 -6.01 -0.64
CA SER A 428 16.79 -5.24 -1.62
C SER A 428 15.29 -5.45 -1.41
N THR A 429 14.46 -4.50 -1.84
CA THR A 429 13.00 -4.63 -1.76
C THR A 429 12.49 -5.92 -2.42
N SER A 430 13.09 -6.34 -3.54
CA SER A 430 12.73 -7.59 -4.23
C SER A 430 13.13 -8.85 -3.44
N GLU A 431 14.29 -8.85 -2.79
CA GLU A 431 14.71 -9.97 -1.93
C GLU A 431 13.82 -10.07 -0.69
N LEU A 432 13.46 -8.93 -0.08
CA LEU A 432 12.53 -8.88 1.04
C LEU A 432 11.15 -9.40 0.64
N GLU A 433 10.64 -8.96 -0.51
CA GLU A 433 9.37 -9.43 -1.06
C GLU A 433 9.38 -10.95 -1.26
N THR A 434 10.46 -11.49 -1.83
CA THR A 434 10.65 -12.94 -2.02
C THR A 434 10.68 -13.69 -0.69
N LEU A 435 11.35 -13.13 0.32
CA LEU A 435 11.42 -13.71 1.66
C LEU A 435 10.05 -13.77 2.32
N LEU A 436 9.36 -12.65 2.46
CA LEU A 436 8.01 -12.57 3.05
C LEU A 436 7.05 -13.51 2.31
N THR A 437 7.25 -13.66 1.01
CA THR A 437 6.50 -14.58 0.16
C THR A 437 6.70 -16.04 0.50
N ASN A 438 7.95 -16.45 0.71
CA ASN A 438 8.25 -17.82 1.06
C ASN A 438 7.74 -18.14 2.48
N LEU A 439 7.85 -17.19 3.40
CA LEU A 439 7.34 -17.34 4.76
C LEU A 439 5.82 -17.52 4.80
N SER A 440 5.06 -16.81 3.95
CA SER A 440 3.61 -16.99 3.87
C SER A 440 3.18 -18.34 3.29
N LYS A 441 4.10 -19.08 2.65
CA LYS A 441 3.85 -20.33 1.92
C LYS A 441 4.38 -21.58 2.61
N GLN A 442 5.20 -21.47 3.66
CA GLN A 442 5.79 -22.65 4.29
C GLN A 442 4.70 -23.54 4.92
N GLU A 443 4.51 -24.72 4.33
CA GLU A 443 3.85 -25.86 4.98
C GLU A 443 4.76 -26.33 6.12
N SER A 444 4.17 -26.47 7.30
CA SER A 444 4.80 -27.00 8.52
C SER A 444 5.09 -28.49 8.38
#